data_AF-A0A452YMN2-F1
#
_entry.id   AF-A0A452YMN2-F1
#
_cell.length_a   1.000
_cell.length_b   1.000
_cell.length_c   1.000
_cell.angle_alpha   90.00
_cell.angle_beta   90.00
_cell.angle_gamma   90.00
#
_symmetry.space_group_name_H-M   'P 1'
#
loop_
_entity.id
_entity.type
_entity.pdbx_description
1 polymer ?
#
loop_
_entity_poly.entity_id
_entity_poly.type
_entity_poly.pdbx_seq_one_letter_code
_entity_poly.pdbx_strand_id
1 'polypeptide(L)'
;QALNNWGLGLQELSAIVPAREKQTIIKTAISKFRVAIQLQFDFHRAIYNLGTVLYGLAEDTMRSGRPDVSPNELYSQSAIYVAAAHALKPSYSVYRSALRLVRLMLPLPYLKVGYLTAPPANNAIAPHTDWERSQFVLNHEGLQKADASGQPPSQSMDRGRKPTRIAVEDIVSVSASADLTLPPGAGLCVDTVHGPRFLVADSWEALDSWLDALCLVYTIFARGKSDVLAGIITG
;
A
#
# COMPACT_ATOMS: atom_id res chain seq x y z
N GLN A 1 -0.60 -19.82 -9.55
CA GLN A 1 0.38 -19.71 -10.65
C GLN A 1 -0.22 -19.29 -12.01
N ALA A 2 -1.30 -19.92 -12.49
CA ALA A 2 -1.91 -19.60 -13.80
C ALA A 2 -2.26 -18.11 -14.00
N LEU A 3 -2.89 -17.47 -13.01
CA LEU A 3 -3.24 -16.05 -13.06
C LEU A 3 -2.03 -15.12 -13.20
N ASN A 4 -0.93 -15.45 -12.51
CA ASN A 4 0.33 -14.71 -12.65
C ASN A 4 0.91 -14.84 -14.06
N ASN A 5 0.89 -16.04 -14.64
CA ASN A 5 1.39 -16.25 -16.00
C ASN A 5 0.49 -15.54 -17.03
N TRP A 6 -0.82 -15.50 -16.78
CA TRP A 6 -1.74 -14.71 -17.60
C TRP A 6 -1.42 -13.21 -17.52
N GLY A 7 -1.24 -12.67 -16.31
CA GLY A 7 -0.81 -11.28 -16.14
C GLY A 7 0.50 -10.96 -16.89
N LEU A 8 1.48 -11.88 -16.84
CA LEU A 8 2.76 -11.72 -17.54
C LEU A 8 2.58 -11.73 -19.07
N GLY A 9 1.80 -12.67 -19.61
CA GLY A 9 1.51 -12.70 -21.06
C GLY A 9 0.78 -11.44 -21.54
N LEU A 10 -0.12 -10.87 -20.72
CA LEU A 10 -0.76 -9.59 -21.02
C LEU A 10 0.23 -8.42 -20.99
N GLN A 11 1.17 -8.41 -20.03
CA GLN A 11 2.23 -7.42 -19.98
C GLN A 11 3.12 -7.48 -21.24
N GLU A 12 3.54 -8.67 -21.65
CA GLU A 12 4.34 -8.86 -22.87
C GLU A 12 3.55 -8.44 -24.12
N LEU A 13 2.27 -8.81 -24.22
CA LEU A 13 1.39 -8.36 -25.30
C LEU A 13 1.25 -6.84 -25.33
N SER A 14 1.16 -6.19 -24.17
CA SER A 14 1.02 -4.73 -24.08
C SER A 14 2.22 -3.97 -24.68
N ALA A 15 3.38 -4.61 -24.80
CA ALA A 15 4.60 -4.00 -25.36
C ALA A 15 4.59 -3.92 -26.89
N ILE A 16 3.74 -4.70 -27.57
CA ILE A 16 3.70 -4.81 -29.04
C ILE A 16 2.40 -4.29 -29.67
N VAL A 17 1.37 -4.02 -28.87
CA VAL A 17 0.09 -3.47 -29.36
C VAL A 17 0.12 -1.94 -29.50
N PRO A 18 -0.80 -1.35 -30.30
CA PRO A 18 -0.97 0.10 -30.35
C PRO A 18 -1.30 0.70 -28.98
N ALA A 19 -0.87 1.95 -28.75
CA ALA A 19 -1.04 2.67 -27.48
C ALA A 19 -2.51 2.73 -26.99
N ARG A 20 -3.48 2.78 -27.92
CA ARG A 20 -4.92 2.76 -27.62
C ARG A 20 -5.39 1.49 -26.90
N GLU A 21 -4.76 0.35 -27.18
CA GLU A 21 -5.12 -0.96 -26.62
C GLU A 21 -4.27 -1.29 -25.39
N LYS A 22 -3.04 -0.76 -25.35
CA LYS A 22 -2.07 -0.95 -24.28
C LYS A 22 -2.66 -0.71 -22.88
N GLN A 23 -3.37 0.42 -22.69
CA GLN A 23 -3.93 0.79 -21.39
C GLN A 23 -4.93 -0.25 -20.85
N THR A 24 -5.84 -0.74 -21.69
CA THR A 24 -6.83 -1.76 -21.29
C THR A 24 -6.18 -3.10 -20.96
N ILE A 25 -5.16 -3.49 -21.74
CA ILE A 25 -4.40 -4.74 -21.49
C ILE A 25 -3.63 -4.66 -20.18
N ILE A 26 -2.97 -3.52 -19.90
CA ILE A 26 -2.25 -3.30 -18.63
C ILE A 26 -3.20 -3.35 -17.44
N LYS A 27 -4.36 -2.68 -17.50
CA LYS A 27 -5.38 -2.74 -16.44
C LYS A 27 -5.83 -4.19 -16.17
N THR A 28 -5.97 -4.99 -17.23
CA THR A 28 -6.31 -6.42 -17.11
C THR A 28 -5.16 -7.21 -16.47
N ALA A 29 -3.91 -6.96 -16.85
CA ALA A 29 -2.74 -7.60 -16.24
C ALA A 29 -2.66 -7.32 -14.73
N ILE A 30 -2.82 -6.05 -14.34
CA ILE A 30 -2.87 -5.60 -12.94
C ILE A 30 -3.95 -6.37 -12.17
N SER A 31 -5.17 -6.46 -12.73
CA SER A 31 -6.26 -7.24 -12.13
C SER A 31 -5.88 -8.71 -11.94
N LYS A 32 -5.27 -9.37 -12.93
CA LYS A 32 -4.84 -10.77 -12.79
C LYS A 32 -3.78 -10.96 -11.70
N PHE A 33 -2.83 -10.04 -11.57
CA PHE A 33 -1.85 -10.10 -10.48
C PHE A 33 -2.50 -9.90 -9.12
N ARG A 34 -3.41 -8.92 -8.96
CA ARG A 34 -4.16 -8.70 -7.71
C ARG A 34 -4.95 -9.94 -7.29
N VAL A 35 -5.66 -10.59 -8.22
CA VAL A 35 -6.39 -11.85 -7.92
C VAL A 35 -5.40 -12.97 -7.54
N ALA A 36 -4.24 -13.06 -8.20
CA ALA A 36 -3.23 -14.04 -7.83
C ALA A 36 -2.68 -13.83 -6.40
N ILE A 37 -2.51 -12.58 -5.98
CA ILE A 37 -2.11 -12.21 -4.61
C ILE A 37 -3.25 -12.52 -3.63
N GLN A 38 -4.50 -12.21 -3.95
CA GLN A 38 -5.64 -12.53 -3.08
C GLN A 38 -5.77 -14.04 -2.80
N LEU A 39 -5.54 -14.89 -3.81
CA LEU A 39 -5.58 -16.35 -3.66
C LEU A 39 -4.37 -16.92 -2.91
N GLN A 40 -3.21 -16.28 -3.05
CA GLN A 40 -1.99 -16.65 -2.36
C GLN A 40 -1.24 -15.39 -1.96
N PHE A 41 -1.54 -14.91 -0.74
CA PHE A 41 -1.08 -13.61 -0.24
C PHE A 41 0.45 -13.47 -0.22
N ASP A 42 1.19 -14.57 -0.01
CA ASP A 42 2.65 -14.60 -0.03
C ASP A 42 3.27 -14.90 -1.41
N PHE A 43 2.50 -14.83 -2.50
CA PHE A 43 2.98 -15.14 -3.84
C PHE A 43 3.89 -14.04 -4.40
N HIS A 44 5.12 -14.01 -3.89
CA HIS A 44 6.14 -12.98 -4.16
C HIS A 44 6.40 -12.71 -5.65
N ARG A 45 6.18 -13.69 -6.55
CA ARG A 45 6.29 -13.48 -8.00
C ARG A 45 5.16 -12.59 -8.56
N ALA A 46 3.92 -12.80 -8.12
CA ALA A 46 2.80 -11.95 -8.52
C ALA A 46 2.94 -10.54 -7.95
N ILE A 47 3.39 -10.43 -6.69
CA ILE A 47 3.72 -9.15 -6.03
C ILE A 47 4.79 -8.41 -6.85
N TYR A 48 5.89 -9.07 -7.19
CA TYR A 48 6.97 -8.48 -7.98
C TYR A 48 6.52 -8.05 -9.39
N ASN A 49 5.79 -8.92 -10.08
CA ASN A 49 5.30 -8.64 -11.43
C ASN A 49 4.32 -7.47 -11.43
N LEU A 50 3.45 -7.35 -10.42
CA LEU A 50 2.59 -6.19 -10.26
C LEU A 50 3.40 -4.90 -10.08
N GLY A 51 4.44 -4.91 -9.23
CA GLY A 51 5.35 -3.78 -9.09
C GLY A 51 6.02 -3.37 -10.42
N THR A 52 6.46 -4.35 -11.20
CA THR A 52 7.10 -4.11 -12.50
C THR A 52 6.11 -3.51 -13.52
N VAL A 53 4.87 -3.98 -13.54
CA VAL A 53 3.82 -3.41 -14.40
C VAL A 53 3.49 -1.97 -14.00
N LEU A 54 3.40 -1.68 -12.70
CA LEU A 54 3.14 -0.32 -12.21
C LEU A 54 4.28 0.63 -12.56
N TYR A 55 5.54 0.18 -12.50
CA TYR A 55 6.69 0.95 -12.96
C TYR A 55 6.60 1.27 -14.46
N GLY A 56 6.30 0.26 -15.28
CA GLY A 56 6.13 0.45 -16.72
C GLY A 56 4.97 1.41 -17.05
N LEU A 57 3.87 1.33 -16.29
CA LEU A 57 2.75 2.25 -16.42
C LEU A 57 3.14 3.69 -16.01
N ALA A 58 3.98 3.86 -14.99
CA ALA A 58 4.51 5.17 -14.60
C ALA A 58 5.35 5.80 -15.73
N GLU A 59 6.24 5.01 -16.35
CA GLU A 59 7.05 5.44 -17.50
C GLU A 59 6.21 5.88 -18.70
N ASP A 60 5.20 5.09 -19.06
CA ASP A 60 4.28 5.42 -20.15
C ASP A 60 3.49 6.70 -19.87
N THR A 61 2.99 6.81 -18.63
CA THR A 61 2.20 7.96 -18.19
C THR A 61 3.04 9.24 -18.22
N MET A 62 4.29 9.19 -17.75
CA MET A 62 5.24 10.30 -17.80
C MET A 62 5.50 10.78 -19.23
N ARG A 63 5.59 9.86 -20.20
CA ARG A 63 5.82 10.20 -21.62
C ARG A 63 4.58 10.78 -22.32
N SER A 64 3.38 10.40 -21.88
CA SER A 64 2.12 10.79 -22.53
C SER A 64 1.62 12.21 -22.18
N GLY A 65 2.11 12.81 -21.08
CA GLY A 65 1.85 14.21 -20.73
C GLY A 65 0.42 14.56 -20.26
N ARG A 66 -0.49 13.58 -20.17
CA ARG A 66 -1.86 13.75 -19.63
C ARG A 66 -2.23 12.60 -18.68
N PRO A 67 -1.81 12.65 -17.41
CA PRO A 67 -2.06 11.57 -16.48
C PRO A 67 -3.48 11.62 -15.90
N ASP A 68 -4.24 10.53 -16.00
CA ASP A 68 -5.39 10.29 -15.11
C ASP A 68 -4.91 10.02 -13.67
N VAL A 69 -3.70 9.46 -13.52
CA VAL A 69 -3.02 9.15 -12.25
C VAL A 69 -1.60 9.70 -12.28
N SER A 70 -1.13 10.32 -11.20
CA SER A 70 0.24 10.85 -11.10
C SER A 70 1.30 9.76 -11.33
N PRO A 71 2.30 9.95 -12.22
CA PRO A 71 3.41 9.02 -12.37
C PRO A 71 4.15 8.73 -11.06
N ASN A 72 4.26 9.74 -10.17
CA ASN A 72 4.92 9.59 -8.88
C ASN A 72 4.16 8.63 -7.95
N GLU A 73 2.82 8.61 -8.01
CA GLU A 73 2.02 7.65 -7.24
C GLU A 73 2.24 6.23 -7.77
N LEU A 74 2.30 6.04 -9.09
CA LEU A 74 2.59 4.75 -9.70
C LEU A 74 4.01 4.25 -9.37
N TYR A 75 5.01 5.13 -9.39
CA TYR A 75 6.37 4.81 -8.95
C TYR A 75 6.42 4.40 -7.47
N SER A 76 5.72 5.14 -6.60
CA SER A 76 5.61 4.83 -5.17
C SER A 76 4.95 3.45 -4.95
N GLN A 77 3.83 3.18 -5.62
CA GLN A 77 3.16 1.88 -5.56
C GLN A 77 4.05 0.74 -6.07
N SER A 78 4.73 0.94 -7.19
CA SER A 78 5.74 0.00 -7.70
C SER A 78 6.80 -0.30 -6.63
N ALA A 79 7.33 0.73 -5.98
CA ALA A 79 8.35 0.57 -4.96
C ALA A 79 7.85 -0.22 -3.74
N ILE A 80 6.61 -0.01 -3.31
CA ILE A 80 5.95 -0.78 -2.24
C ILE A 80 5.90 -2.27 -2.61
N TYR A 81 5.42 -2.61 -3.81
CA TYR A 81 5.35 -4.00 -4.28
C TYR A 81 6.73 -4.65 -4.40
N VAL A 82 7.71 -3.95 -4.97
CA VAL A 82 9.08 -4.47 -5.12
C VAL A 82 9.74 -4.68 -3.76
N ALA A 83 9.57 -3.74 -2.82
CA ALA A 83 10.04 -3.89 -1.44
C ALA A 83 9.40 -5.10 -0.75
N ALA A 84 8.09 -5.30 -0.92
CA ALA A 84 7.39 -6.44 -0.35
C ALA A 84 7.86 -7.78 -0.94
N ALA A 85 8.03 -7.85 -2.27
CA ALA A 85 8.56 -9.05 -2.92
C ALA A 85 9.99 -9.37 -2.45
N HIS A 86 10.84 -8.35 -2.29
CA HIS A 86 12.18 -8.52 -1.73
C HIS A 86 12.14 -8.99 -0.28
N ALA A 87 11.29 -8.40 0.57
CA ALA A 87 11.14 -8.79 1.97
C ALA A 87 10.72 -10.26 2.12
N LEU A 88 9.78 -10.74 1.29
CA LEU A 88 9.31 -12.12 1.27
C LEU A 88 10.36 -13.10 0.73
N LYS A 89 11.18 -12.68 -0.25
CA LYS A 89 12.19 -13.53 -0.88
C LYS A 89 13.53 -12.78 -1.09
N PRO A 90 14.29 -12.51 -0.03
CA PRO A 90 15.50 -11.68 -0.11
C PRO A 90 16.66 -12.35 -0.86
N SER A 91 16.62 -13.68 -1.03
CA SER A 91 17.62 -14.44 -1.78
C SER A 91 17.53 -14.29 -3.30
N TYR A 92 16.43 -13.72 -3.82
CA TYR A 92 16.28 -13.50 -5.27
C TYR A 92 17.02 -12.23 -5.69
N SER A 93 18.13 -12.38 -6.39
CA SER A 93 18.99 -11.27 -6.84
C SER A 93 18.25 -10.26 -7.71
N VAL A 94 17.33 -10.72 -8.56
CA VAL A 94 16.48 -9.85 -9.39
C VAL A 94 15.68 -8.86 -8.54
N TYR A 95 15.13 -9.29 -7.41
CA TYR A 95 14.36 -8.42 -6.51
C TYR A 95 15.28 -7.41 -5.82
N ARG A 96 16.49 -7.83 -5.44
CA ARG A 96 17.50 -6.93 -4.87
C ARG A 96 17.88 -5.82 -5.87
N SER A 97 18.11 -6.18 -7.13
CA SER A 97 18.45 -5.21 -8.18
C SER A 97 17.31 -4.24 -8.45
N ALA A 98 16.07 -4.75 -8.56
CA ALA A 98 14.89 -3.91 -8.73
C ALA A 98 14.68 -2.98 -7.54
N LEU A 99 14.84 -3.49 -6.31
CA LEU A 99 14.71 -2.70 -5.10
C LEU A 99 15.71 -1.54 -5.09
N ARG A 100 16.97 -1.75 -5.49
CA ARG A 100 17.97 -0.66 -5.59
C ARG A 100 17.52 0.47 -6.50
N LEU A 101 16.80 0.16 -7.57
CA LEU A 101 16.27 1.16 -8.51
C LEU A 101 15.14 1.98 -7.89
N VAL A 102 14.20 1.31 -7.20
CA VAL A 102 12.95 1.94 -6.74
C VAL A 102 12.96 2.35 -5.27
N ARG A 103 13.99 2.01 -4.48
CA ARG A 103 14.03 2.28 -3.03
C ARG A 103 13.82 3.76 -2.70
N LEU A 104 14.39 4.66 -3.49
CA LEU A 104 14.27 6.12 -3.29
C LEU A 104 12.88 6.67 -3.65
N MET A 105 12.00 5.84 -4.25
CA MET A 105 10.60 6.18 -4.52
C MET A 105 9.70 5.84 -3.32
N LEU A 106 10.23 5.16 -2.28
CA LEU A 106 9.55 4.99 -1.01
C LEU A 106 9.68 6.24 -0.15
N PRO A 107 8.65 6.58 0.66
CA PRO A 107 8.72 7.65 1.63
C PRO A 107 9.50 7.23 2.89
N LEU A 108 10.80 6.95 2.75
CA LEU A 108 11.67 6.49 3.84
C LEU A 108 11.61 7.45 5.05
N PRO A 109 11.57 6.94 6.31
CA PRO A 109 11.72 5.55 6.73
C PRO A 109 10.41 4.73 6.73
N TYR A 110 9.41 5.16 5.97
CA TYR A 110 8.10 4.52 5.87
C TYR A 110 7.94 3.78 4.54
N LEU A 111 7.05 2.79 4.53
CA LEU A 111 6.66 2.09 3.31
C LEU A 111 5.63 2.91 2.53
N LYS A 112 4.66 3.52 3.22
CA LYS A 112 3.64 4.39 2.62
C LYS A 112 3.35 5.57 3.53
N VAL A 113 3.08 6.71 2.91
CA VAL A 113 2.57 7.91 3.56
C VAL A 113 1.40 8.43 2.73
N GLY A 114 0.35 8.89 3.38
CA GLY A 114 -0.82 9.45 2.69
C GLY A 114 -1.81 10.04 3.69
N TYR A 115 -2.87 10.67 3.17
CA TYR A 115 -3.93 11.21 4.02
C TYR A 115 -5.05 10.20 4.21
N LEU A 116 -5.58 10.16 5.42
CA LEU A 116 -6.80 9.47 5.79
C LEU A 116 -7.60 10.36 6.74
N THR A 117 -8.91 10.24 6.69
CA THR A 117 -9.82 10.85 7.65
C THR A 117 -10.16 9.82 8.71
N ALA A 118 -9.96 10.18 9.98
CA ALA A 118 -10.13 9.28 11.11
C ALA A 118 -10.97 9.93 12.22
N PRO A 119 -11.70 9.15 13.02
CA PRO A 119 -12.40 9.68 14.18
C PRO A 119 -11.39 10.08 15.27
N PRO A 120 -11.82 10.88 16.27
CA PRO A 120 -11.03 11.14 17.47
C PRO A 120 -10.61 9.84 18.16
N ALA A 121 -9.37 9.78 18.67
CA ALA A 121 -8.75 8.55 19.20
C ALA A 121 -9.59 7.79 20.25
N ASN A 122 -10.43 8.51 21.00
CA ASN A 122 -11.26 7.96 22.08
C ASN A 122 -12.76 7.87 21.73
N ASN A 123 -13.15 8.17 20.50
CA ASN A 123 -14.56 8.14 20.09
C ASN A 123 -14.72 7.69 18.63
N ALA A 124 -14.78 6.38 18.41
CA ALA A 124 -14.91 5.79 17.08
C ALA A 124 -16.25 6.07 16.37
N ILE A 125 -17.28 6.49 17.13
CA ILE A 125 -18.64 6.79 16.63
C ILE A 125 -18.91 8.30 16.73
N ALA A 126 -17.85 9.11 16.63
CA ALA A 126 -17.99 10.56 16.69
C ALA A 126 -18.80 11.10 15.50
N PRO A 127 -19.56 12.20 15.68
CA PRO A 127 -20.19 12.91 14.58
C PRO A 127 -19.18 13.23 13.47
N HIS A 128 -19.63 13.26 12.21
CA HIS A 128 -18.74 13.49 11.05
C HIS A 128 -17.93 14.79 11.13
N THR A 129 -18.42 15.80 11.85
CA THR A 129 -17.73 17.08 12.09
C THR A 129 -16.44 16.95 12.89
N ASP A 130 -16.33 15.88 13.67
CA ASP A 130 -15.20 15.66 14.58
C ASP A 130 -14.14 14.75 13.95
N TRP A 131 -14.42 14.20 12.77
CA TRP A 131 -13.46 13.41 12.00
C TRP A 131 -12.43 14.33 11.38
N GLU A 132 -11.15 13.95 11.53
CA GLU A 132 -10.04 14.79 11.13
C GLU A 132 -9.26 14.14 9.99
N ARG A 133 -9.17 14.85 8.87
CA ARG A 133 -8.27 14.49 7.78
C ARG A 133 -6.83 14.80 8.20
N SER A 134 -6.02 13.77 8.34
CA SER A 134 -4.63 13.89 8.78
C SER A 134 -3.71 12.95 8.01
N GLN A 135 -2.41 13.19 8.10
CA GLN A 135 -1.42 12.34 7.44
C GLN A 135 -1.19 11.08 8.28
N PHE A 136 -1.10 9.94 7.61
CA PHE A 136 -0.79 8.63 8.18
C PHE A 136 0.47 8.07 7.54
N VAL A 137 1.23 7.32 8.33
CA VAL A 137 2.43 6.62 7.90
C VAL A 137 2.27 5.12 8.21
N LEU A 138 2.77 4.29 7.31
CA LEU A 138 2.80 2.84 7.43
C LEU A 138 4.24 2.35 7.33
N ASN A 139 4.70 1.65 8.36
CA ASN A 139 6.01 0.99 8.41
C ASN A 139 5.83 -0.51 8.68
N HIS A 140 6.92 -1.18 9.05
CA HIS A 140 6.92 -2.61 9.38
C HIS A 140 6.23 -2.95 10.71
N GLU A 141 5.94 -1.95 11.57
CA GLU A 141 5.28 -2.14 12.87
C GLU A 141 3.78 -1.85 12.83
N GLY A 142 3.29 -1.08 11.85
CA GLY A 142 1.87 -0.79 11.71
C GLY A 142 1.56 0.59 11.11
N LEU A 143 0.28 0.95 11.17
CA LEU A 143 -0.27 2.21 10.69
C LEU A 143 -0.40 3.19 11.86
N GLN A 144 0.04 4.43 11.68
CA GLN A 144 -0.12 5.47 12.70
C GLN A 144 -0.33 6.85 12.08
N LYS A 145 -1.06 7.71 12.80
CA LYS A 145 -1.14 9.14 12.47
C LYS A 145 0.27 9.75 12.59
N ALA A 146 0.66 10.55 11.59
CA ALA A 146 1.93 11.27 11.59
C ALA A 146 1.88 12.42 12.62
N ASP A 147 2.94 12.59 13.39
CA ASP A 147 3.10 13.77 14.25
C ASP A 147 3.36 15.00 13.38
N ALA A 148 2.91 16.18 13.83
CA ALA A 148 3.03 17.44 13.08
C ALA A 148 4.49 17.83 12.72
N SER A 149 5.49 17.17 13.32
CA SER A 149 6.92 17.37 13.07
C SER A 149 7.51 16.42 12.02
N GLY A 150 6.77 15.41 11.53
CA GLY A 150 7.28 14.42 10.58
C GLY A 150 8.37 13.50 11.14
N GLN A 151 8.68 13.58 12.43
CA GLN A 151 9.66 12.72 13.11
C GLN A 151 8.98 11.45 13.66
N PRO A 152 9.69 10.31 13.74
CA PRO A 152 9.20 9.18 14.51
C PRO A 152 8.96 9.63 15.95
N PRO A 153 7.91 9.14 16.64
CA PRO A 153 7.58 9.58 17.99
C PRO A 153 8.77 9.29 18.91
N SER A 154 9.52 10.34 19.25
CA SER A 154 10.48 10.31 20.33
C SER A 154 9.70 10.01 21.61
N GLN A 155 10.18 9.03 22.39
CA GLN A 155 9.64 8.69 23.71
C GLN A 155 9.86 9.87 24.69
N SER A 156 9.14 10.98 24.51
CA SER A 156 9.15 12.11 25.44
C SER A 156 7.74 12.63 25.63
N MET A 157 7.18 12.24 26.79
CA MET A 157 6.20 12.98 27.59
C MET A 157 5.20 13.88 26.84
N ASP A 158 4.19 13.28 26.21
CA ASP A 158 2.84 13.84 26.26
C ASP A 158 1.86 12.74 26.68
N ARG A 159 1.57 12.67 27.98
CA ARG A 159 0.78 11.60 28.62
C ARG A 159 -0.74 11.75 28.42
N GLY A 160 -1.20 12.56 27.46
CA GLY A 160 -2.62 12.90 27.31
C GLY A 160 -3.35 12.29 26.11
N ARG A 161 -2.70 12.10 24.95
CA ARG A 161 -3.32 11.56 23.74
C ARG A 161 -2.41 10.51 23.13
N LYS A 162 -2.73 9.23 23.35
CA LYS A 162 -2.08 8.15 22.59
C LYS A 162 -2.44 8.37 21.11
N PRO A 163 -1.45 8.50 20.21
CA PRO A 163 -1.73 8.62 18.79
C PRO A 163 -2.51 7.39 18.33
N THR A 164 -3.46 7.59 17.40
CA THR A 164 -4.22 6.50 16.78
C THR A 164 -3.25 5.61 16.01
N ARG A 165 -2.75 4.57 16.67
CA ARG A 165 -1.84 3.55 16.13
C ARG A 165 -2.58 2.23 16.05
N ILE A 166 -2.40 1.55 14.93
CA ILE A 166 -2.83 0.17 14.68
C ILE A 166 -1.56 -0.63 14.46
N ALA A 167 -1.17 -1.44 15.45
CA ALA A 167 -0.01 -2.31 15.31
C ALA A 167 -0.31 -3.43 14.32
N VAL A 168 0.68 -3.84 13.51
CA VAL A 168 0.52 -4.91 12.52
C VAL A 168 0.12 -6.24 13.16
N GLU A 169 0.60 -6.50 14.38
CA GLU A 169 0.31 -7.69 15.17
C GLU A 169 -1.14 -7.77 15.66
N ASP A 170 -1.80 -6.61 15.79
CA ASP A 170 -3.19 -6.53 16.23
C ASP A 170 -4.18 -6.74 15.08
N ILE A 171 -3.72 -6.66 13.81
CA ILE A 171 -4.58 -6.74 12.63
C ILE A 171 -5.12 -8.16 12.46
N VAL A 172 -6.44 -8.26 12.34
CA VAL A 172 -7.18 -9.48 12.03
C VAL A 172 -7.62 -9.50 10.57
N SER A 173 -8.14 -8.36 10.09
CA SER A 173 -8.67 -8.23 8.73
C SER A 173 -8.55 -6.78 8.24
N VAL A 174 -8.47 -6.58 6.93
CA VAL A 174 -8.49 -5.26 6.30
C VAL A 174 -9.43 -5.32 5.10
N SER A 175 -10.40 -4.41 5.01
CA SER A 175 -11.40 -4.40 3.95
C SER A 175 -11.93 -3.01 3.61
N ALA A 176 -12.49 -2.85 2.42
CA ALA A 176 -13.30 -1.69 2.08
C ALA A 176 -14.60 -1.72 2.90
N SER A 177 -15.04 -0.57 3.40
CA SER A 177 -16.26 -0.43 4.20
C SER A 177 -17.29 0.45 3.49
N ALA A 178 -18.54 -0.02 3.49
CA ALA A 178 -19.71 0.72 3.05
C ALA A 178 -20.63 1.10 4.23
N ASP A 179 -20.08 1.15 5.45
CA ASP A 179 -20.82 1.51 6.64
C ASP A 179 -21.40 2.93 6.53
N LEU A 180 -22.72 3.05 6.69
CA LEU A 180 -23.47 4.30 6.53
C LEU A 180 -23.14 5.33 7.61
N THR A 181 -22.47 4.92 8.69
CA THR A 181 -22.03 5.82 9.76
C THR A 181 -20.72 6.53 9.41
N LEU A 182 -20.03 6.16 8.33
CA LEU A 182 -18.80 6.81 7.90
C LEU A 182 -19.07 8.16 7.21
N PRO A 183 -18.16 9.14 7.36
CA PRO A 183 -18.18 10.34 6.53
C PRO A 183 -18.10 10.00 5.03
N PRO A 184 -18.51 10.93 4.14
CA PRO A 184 -18.37 10.75 2.70
C PRO A 184 -16.93 10.44 2.28
N GLY A 185 -16.75 9.40 1.47
CA GLY A 185 -15.46 8.98 0.94
C GLY A 185 -15.38 7.46 0.76
N ALA A 186 -14.17 6.95 0.54
CA ALA A 186 -13.92 5.53 0.41
C ALA A 186 -13.56 4.93 1.77
N GLY A 187 -14.50 4.20 2.39
CA GLY A 187 -14.33 3.64 3.72
C GLY A 187 -13.33 2.49 3.78
N LEU A 188 -12.52 2.47 4.83
CA LEU A 188 -11.54 1.44 5.18
C LEU A 188 -11.87 0.91 6.57
N CYS A 189 -12.08 -0.40 6.70
CA CYS A 189 -12.15 -1.09 7.99
C CYS A 189 -10.87 -1.88 8.23
N VAL A 190 -10.23 -1.65 9.36
CA VAL A 190 -9.15 -2.48 9.89
C VAL A 190 -9.67 -3.16 11.15
N ASP A 191 -10.02 -4.43 11.04
CA ASP A 191 -10.40 -5.23 12.21
C ASP A 191 -9.16 -5.57 13.01
N THR A 192 -9.22 -5.29 14.31
CA THR A 192 -8.15 -5.63 15.24
C THR A 192 -8.65 -6.56 16.34
N VAL A 193 -7.75 -7.18 17.09
CA VAL A 193 -8.07 -7.92 18.32
C VAL A 193 -8.78 -7.06 19.38
N HIS A 194 -8.70 -5.73 19.24
CA HIS A 194 -9.34 -4.75 20.11
C HIS A 194 -10.63 -4.14 19.51
N GLY A 195 -11.11 -4.69 18.39
CA GLY A 195 -12.29 -4.22 17.67
C GLY A 195 -11.98 -3.48 16.37
N PRO A 196 -13.01 -3.13 15.58
CA PRO A 196 -12.84 -2.49 14.28
C PRO A 196 -12.34 -1.05 14.40
N ARG A 197 -11.46 -0.66 13.48
CA ARG A 197 -10.98 0.72 13.30
C ARG A 197 -11.38 1.19 11.92
N PHE A 198 -12.18 2.25 11.88
CA PHE A 198 -12.66 2.84 10.63
C PHE A 198 -11.86 4.08 10.26
N LEU A 199 -11.52 4.16 8.97
CA LEU A 199 -10.79 5.27 8.34
C LEU A 199 -11.49 5.57 7.01
N VAL A 200 -11.31 6.77 6.47
CA VAL A 200 -11.87 7.15 5.16
C VAL A 200 -10.76 7.73 4.29
N ALA A 201 -10.59 7.15 3.10
CA ALA A 201 -9.69 7.68 2.07
C ALA A 201 -10.42 8.68 1.17
N ASP A 202 -9.67 9.63 0.62
CA ASP A 202 -10.20 10.70 -0.24
C ASP A 202 -10.77 10.17 -1.58
N SER A 203 -10.34 8.98 -2.02
CA SER A 203 -10.80 8.33 -3.25
C SER A 203 -10.72 6.80 -3.15
N TRP A 204 -11.45 6.11 -4.03
CA TRP A 204 -11.38 4.64 -4.15
C TRP A 204 -9.98 4.15 -4.56
N GLU A 205 -9.26 4.92 -5.38
CA GLU A 205 -7.88 4.60 -5.77
C GLU A 205 -6.92 4.71 -4.58
N ALA A 206 -7.09 5.74 -3.73
CA ALA A 206 -6.33 5.87 -2.50
C ALA A 206 -6.66 4.74 -1.51
N LEU A 207 -7.92 4.33 -1.41
CA LEU A 207 -8.34 3.18 -0.62
C LEU A 207 -7.66 1.89 -1.11
N ASP A 208 -7.72 1.59 -2.41
CA ASP A 208 -7.04 0.44 -3.02
C ASP A 208 -5.56 0.42 -2.66
N SER A 209 -4.89 1.58 -2.77
CA SER A 209 -3.47 1.71 -2.44
C SER A 209 -3.17 1.45 -0.96
N TRP A 210 -4.05 1.91 -0.05
CA TRP A 210 -3.94 1.63 1.38
C TRP A 210 -4.20 0.16 1.71
N LEU A 211 -5.22 -0.45 1.10
CA LEU A 211 -5.53 -1.88 1.24
C LEU A 211 -4.34 -2.73 0.81
N ASP A 212 -3.81 -2.46 -0.39
CA ASP A 212 -2.65 -3.17 -0.94
C ASP A 212 -1.45 -3.07 0.03
N ALA A 213 -1.11 -1.86 0.49
CA ALA A 213 0.03 -1.65 1.38
C ALA A 213 -0.15 -2.34 2.75
N LEU A 214 -1.32 -2.23 3.38
CA LEU A 214 -1.62 -2.90 4.65
C LEU A 214 -1.57 -4.42 4.52
N CYS A 215 -2.18 -4.97 3.46
CA CYS A 215 -2.13 -6.41 3.19
C CYS A 215 -0.69 -6.90 2.99
N LEU A 216 0.15 -6.15 2.28
CA LEU A 216 1.55 -6.51 2.06
C LEU A 216 2.36 -6.48 3.37
N VAL A 217 2.20 -5.44 4.20
CA VAL A 217 2.88 -5.34 5.51
C VAL A 217 2.46 -6.50 6.42
N TYR A 218 1.15 -6.77 6.51
CA TYR A 218 0.65 -7.90 7.29
C TYR A 218 1.17 -9.24 6.78
N THR A 219 1.20 -9.43 5.45
CA THR A 219 1.76 -10.64 4.82
C THR A 219 3.22 -10.88 5.20
N ILE A 220 4.03 -9.82 5.17
CA ILE A 220 5.46 -9.86 5.55
C ILE A 220 5.60 -10.21 7.03
N PHE A 221 4.79 -9.59 7.89
CA PHE A 221 4.74 -9.88 9.32
C PHE A 221 4.37 -11.35 9.59
N ALA A 222 3.27 -11.84 8.99
CA ALA A 222 2.80 -13.21 9.14
C ALA A 222 3.82 -14.26 8.66
N ARG A 223 4.74 -13.89 7.77
CA ARG A 223 5.85 -14.74 7.30
C ARG A 223 7.15 -14.57 8.10
N GLY A 224 7.14 -13.80 9.19
CA GLY A 224 8.29 -13.56 10.05
C GLY A 224 9.40 -12.78 9.33
N LYS A 225 9.02 -11.83 8.46
CA LYS A 225 9.96 -11.04 7.63
C LYS A 225 9.94 -9.54 7.95
N SER A 226 9.36 -9.14 9.08
CA SER A 226 9.29 -7.73 9.49
C SER A 226 10.66 -7.06 9.57
N ASP A 227 11.68 -7.74 10.11
CA ASP A 227 13.05 -7.21 10.19
C ASP A 227 13.67 -6.93 8.82
N VAL A 228 13.32 -7.74 7.81
CA VAL A 228 13.78 -7.52 6.43
C VAL A 228 13.14 -6.26 5.88
N LEU A 229 11.83 -6.08 6.08
CA LEU A 229 11.15 -4.84 5.68
C LEU A 229 11.68 -3.62 6.43
N ALA A 230 11.96 -3.75 7.73
CA ALA A 230 12.60 -2.71 8.53
C ALA A 230 13.92 -2.27 7.88
N GLY A 231 14.84 -3.20 7.62
CA GLY A 231 16.11 -2.88 6.96
C GLY A 231 15.96 -2.24 5.57
N ILE A 232 14.93 -2.61 4.80
CA ILE A 232 14.65 -1.97 3.51
C ILE A 232 14.30 -0.48 3.71
N ILE A 233 13.42 -0.16 4.66
CA ILE A 233 12.89 1.19 4.83
C ILE A 233 13.76 2.09 5.72
N THR A 234 14.55 1.56 6.65
CA THR A 234 15.34 2.39 7.59
C THR A 234 16.77 2.66 7.17
N GLY A 235 17.40 1.81 6.37
CA GLY A 235 18.83 1.95 6.07
C GLY A 235 19.57 0.65 6.25
#